data_AF-A0A379PL94-F1
#
_entry.id   AF-A0A379PL94-F1
#
_cell.length_a   1.000
_cell.length_b   1.000
_cell.length_c   1.000
_cell.angle_alpha   90.00
_cell.angle_beta   90.00
_cell.angle_gamma   90.00
#
_symmetry.space_group_name_H-M   'P 1'
#
loop_
_entity.id
_entity.type
_entity.pdbx_description
1 polymer ?
#
loop_
_entity_poly.entity_id
_entity_poly.type
_entity_poly.pdbx_seq_one_letter_code
_entity_poly.pdbx_strand_id
1 'polypeptide(L)'
;MDERMTIYISPQQGIKELVNKLESRLDTLANRMRARPDRLRVDLAYQIPFRDQATVDEQKGIEVCALSGQEAAFHAIYGLTAIRIEQGKQNPRETLRVPGVIALPPDWLSELYELNIVKHEIELLVAQIEDQYDRMKLWGSMKYLSSLQTMRQAWIISGPAKVRFYWDSAPSIQNKTASEWVASYTKHLKKLYGYVPSLDELVEGDSSRKFVVAISMLSGTNTDIAPNEKIASFRHGQPHVRARVTFIDKVKAQIRPAPTPIVYPIDDPVPKITPLSNWEPVERGPGRSDRAKIESEPFVEALYLHRYLEQYRFGQ
;
A
#
# COMPACT_ATOMS: atom_id res chain seq x y z
N MET A 1 -22.56 -14.38 -19.21
CA MET A 1 -22.52 -14.13 -17.75
C MET A 1 -22.91 -12.69 -17.59
N ASP A 2 -24.08 -12.48 -17.00
CA ASP A 2 -24.73 -11.18 -16.89
C ASP A 2 -24.09 -10.44 -15.70
N GLU A 3 -23.20 -9.49 -15.97
CA GLU A 3 -22.67 -8.57 -14.94
C GLU A 3 -23.84 -7.69 -14.47
N ARG A 4 -24.61 -8.19 -13.50
CA ARG A 4 -25.46 -7.32 -12.71
C ARG A 4 -24.55 -6.42 -11.90
N MET A 5 -24.24 -5.24 -12.42
CA MET A 5 -23.70 -4.15 -11.62
C MET A 5 -24.62 -3.96 -10.42
N THR A 6 -24.12 -4.26 -9.22
CA THR A 6 -24.83 -3.91 -7.99
C THR A 6 -24.99 -2.40 -7.98
N ILE A 7 -26.24 -1.92 -8.11
CA ILE A 7 -26.52 -0.49 -8.14
C ILE A 7 -26.58 -0.01 -6.69
N TYR A 8 -25.53 0.66 -6.23
CA TYR A 8 -25.53 1.36 -4.95
C TYR A 8 -26.08 2.78 -5.12
N ILE A 9 -26.79 3.29 -4.11
CA ILE A 9 -27.32 4.68 -4.14
C ILE A 9 -26.16 5.70 -4.10
N SER A 10 -25.05 5.35 -3.45
CA SER A 10 -23.80 6.11 -3.48
C SER A 10 -22.59 5.19 -3.28
N PRO A 11 -21.37 5.59 -3.72
CA PRO A 11 -20.15 4.84 -3.43
C PRO A 11 -19.93 4.62 -1.94
N GLN A 12 -20.21 5.63 -1.11
CA GLN A 12 -20.04 5.57 0.35
C GLN A 12 -20.96 4.53 1.00
N GLN A 13 -22.22 4.46 0.57
CA GLN A 13 -23.15 3.43 1.05
C GLN A 13 -22.69 2.04 0.61
N GLY A 14 -22.35 1.86 -0.68
CA GLY A 14 -21.90 0.58 -1.19
C GLY A 14 -20.66 0.06 -0.48
N ILE A 15 -19.70 0.94 -0.18
CA ILE A 15 -18.51 0.57 0.62
C ILE A 15 -18.92 0.07 2.01
N LYS A 16 -19.85 0.74 2.70
CA LYS A 16 -20.29 0.30 4.04
C LYS A 16 -20.98 -1.06 4.01
N GLU A 17 -21.86 -1.28 3.04
CA GLU A 17 -22.55 -2.56 2.86
C GLU A 17 -21.58 -3.70 2.54
N LEU A 18 -20.66 -3.46 1.60
CA LEU A 18 -19.64 -4.43 1.22
C LEU A 18 -18.65 -4.71 2.35
N VAL A 19 -18.28 -3.70 3.15
CA VAL A 19 -17.43 -3.90 4.34
C VAL A 19 -18.12 -4.80 5.36
N ASN A 20 -19.39 -4.58 5.66
CA ASN A 20 -20.14 -5.43 6.60
C ASN A 20 -20.22 -6.88 6.09
N LYS A 21 -20.50 -7.05 4.79
CA LYS A 21 -20.50 -8.37 4.12
C LYS A 21 -19.12 -9.02 4.18
N LEU A 22 -18.08 -8.25 3.90
CA LEU A 22 -16.68 -8.71 3.91
C LEU A 22 -16.28 -9.18 5.31
N GLU A 23 -16.55 -8.39 6.34
CA GLU A 23 -16.21 -8.71 7.73
C GLU A 23 -16.85 -10.02 8.17
N SER A 24 -18.16 -10.17 7.99
CA SER A 24 -18.89 -11.39 8.35
C SER A 24 -18.34 -12.64 7.66
N ARG A 25 -18.02 -12.54 6.36
CA ARG A 25 -17.46 -13.66 5.60
C ARG A 25 -16.02 -13.97 5.99
N LEU A 26 -15.18 -12.96 6.23
CA LEU A 26 -13.81 -13.15 6.71
C LEU A 26 -13.78 -13.81 8.08
N ASP A 27 -14.66 -13.41 9.00
CA ASP A 27 -14.79 -14.03 10.32
C ASP A 27 -15.24 -15.50 10.21
N THR A 28 -16.23 -15.76 9.35
CA THR A 28 -16.70 -17.12 9.07
C THR A 28 -15.57 -18.00 8.51
N LEU A 29 -14.82 -17.50 7.52
CA LEU A 29 -13.68 -18.21 6.95
C LEU A 29 -12.59 -18.44 8.01
N ALA A 30 -12.21 -17.41 8.77
CA ALA A 30 -11.20 -17.51 9.82
C ALA A 30 -11.58 -18.58 10.86
N ASN A 31 -12.84 -18.60 11.30
CA ASN A 31 -13.33 -19.57 12.27
C ASN A 31 -13.35 -21.00 11.69
N ARG A 32 -13.74 -21.17 10.43
CA ARG A 32 -13.64 -22.47 9.73
C ARG A 32 -12.20 -22.98 9.65
N MET A 33 -11.25 -22.10 9.33
CA MET A 33 -9.83 -22.45 9.25
C MET A 33 -9.26 -22.81 10.62
N ARG A 34 -9.58 -22.03 11.67
CA ARG A 34 -9.15 -22.31 13.05
C ARG A 34 -9.74 -23.59 13.63
N ALA A 35 -10.97 -23.93 13.25
CA ALA A 35 -11.64 -25.17 13.69
C ALA A 35 -11.06 -26.43 13.03
N ARG A 36 -10.39 -26.28 11.87
CA ARG A 36 -9.84 -27.40 11.08
C ARG A 36 -8.40 -27.09 10.62
N PRO A 37 -7.45 -26.87 11.54
CA PRO A 37 -6.07 -26.57 11.18
C PRO A 37 -5.39 -27.73 10.44
N ASP A 38 -5.93 -28.95 10.54
CA ASP A 38 -5.52 -30.13 9.79
C ASP A 38 -5.71 -30.00 8.27
N ARG A 39 -6.62 -29.11 7.83
CA ARG A 39 -6.95 -28.92 6.41
C ARG A 39 -6.11 -27.85 5.72
N LEU A 40 -5.21 -27.16 6.42
CA LEU A 40 -4.25 -26.24 5.81
C LEU A 40 -2.82 -26.69 6.06
N ARG A 41 -1.94 -26.37 5.11
CA ARG A 41 -0.50 -26.53 5.26
C ARG A 41 0.15 -25.15 5.29
N VAL A 42 0.92 -24.86 6.34
CA VAL A 42 1.77 -23.66 6.37
C VAL A 42 3.18 -24.08 6.05
N ASP A 43 3.67 -23.72 4.86
CA ASP A 43 5.06 -24.00 4.47
C ASP A 43 6.00 -22.94 5.04
N LEU A 44 5.50 -21.71 5.24
CA LEU A 44 6.24 -20.62 5.86
C LEU A 44 5.30 -19.52 6.35
N ALA A 45 5.55 -18.95 7.53
CA ALA A 45 4.93 -17.72 7.97
C ALA A 45 5.90 -16.91 8.81
N TYR A 46 5.82 -15.58 8.69
CA TYR A 46 6.59 -14.64 9.48
C TYR A 46 5.68 -13.68 10.21
N GLN A 47 6.11 -13.28 11.40
CA GLN A 47 5.61 -12.08 12.05
C GLN A 47 6.60 -10.94 11.83
N ILE A 48 6.09 -9.79 11.39
CA ILE A 48 6.83 -8.53 11.43
C ILE A 48 6.14 -7.67 12.48
N PRO A 49 6.82 -7.30 13.58
CA PRO A 49 6.22 -6.55 14.66
C PRO A 49 5.75 -5.17 14.18
N PHE A 50 4.71 -4.65 14.84
CA PHE A 50 4.33 -3.26 14.69
C PHE A 50 5.44 -2.35 15.23
N ARG A 51 5.58 -1.18 14.62
CA ARG A 51 6.42 -0.12 15.16
C ARG A 51 5.78 0.45 16.43
N ASP A 52 6.64 0.78 17.37
CA ASP A 52 6.33 1.56 18.57
C ASP A 52 6.02 3.03 18.25
N GLN A 53 6.43 3.51 17.07
CA GLN A 53 6.29 4.91 16.65
C GLN A 53 5.54 5.07 15.32
N ALA A 54 4.94 6.25 15.10
CA ALA A 54 4.17 6.55 13.89
C ALA A 54 5.05 6.74 12.64
N THR A 55 6.27 7.23 12.83
CA THR A 55 7.28 7.45 11.78
C THR A 55 8.09 6.18 11.56
N VAL A 56 8.63 6.00 10.36
CA VAL A 56 9.60 4.92 10.12
C VAL A 56 10.96 5.48 10.47
N ASP A 57 11.66 4.79 11.38
CA ASP A 57 13.08 5.06 11.63
C ASP A 57 13.89 4.39 10.52
N GLU A 58 14.44 5.21 9.61
CA GLU A 58 15.20 4.73 8.46
C GLU A 58 16.57 4.17 8.86
N GLN A 59 16.99 4.31 10.12
CA GLN A 59 18.23 3.80 10.68
C GLN A 59 18.03 2.55 11.55
N LYS A 60 16.80 2.14 11.81
CA LYS A 60 16.48 0.96 12.64
C LYS A 60 16.16 -0.24 11.75
N GLY A 61 16.90 -1.34 11.94
CA GLY A 61 16.62 -2.61 11.28
C GLY A 61 15.23 -3.15 11.59
N ILE A 62 14.70 -4.00 10.71
CA ILE A 62 13.43 -4.70 10.92
C ILE A 62 13.73 -6.18 11.15
N GLU A 63 13.46 -6.62 12.37
CA GLU A 63 13.53 -8.03 12.74
C GLU A 63 12.34 -8.81 12.19
N VAL A 64 12.61 -9.97 11.62
CA VAL A 64 11.63 -10.88 11.04
C VAL A 64 11.60 -12.15 11.88
N CYS A 65 10.47 -12.43 12.52
CA CYS A 65 10.31 -13.63 13.34
C CYS A 65 9.70 -14.76 12.52
N ALA A 66 10.45 -15.83 12.26
CA ALA A 66 9.91 -17.04 11.66
C ALA A 66 8.97 -17.74 12.66
N LEU A 67 7.77 -18.09 12.20
CA LEU A 67 6.77 -18.77 13.01
C LEU A 67 6.74 -20.25 12.67
N SER A 68 6.35 -21.09 13.64
CA SER A 68 6.21 -22.53 13.44
C SER A 68 4.95 -23.09 14.11
N GLY A 69 4.56 -24.31 13.72
CA GLY A 69 3.45 -25.03 14.33
C GLY A 69 2.13 -24.25 14.36
N GLN A 70 1.47 -24.25 15.51
CA GLN A 70 0.17 -23.61 15.70
C GLN A 70 0.22 -22.08 15.56
N GLU A 71 1.32 -21.45 15.97
CA GLU A 71 1.50 -20.00 15.84
C GLU A 71 1.55 -19.58 14.37
N ALA A 72 2.26 -20.34 13.53
CA ALA A 72 2.32 -20.09 12.10
C ALA A 72 0.93 -20.16 11.45
N ALA A 73 0.12 -21.16 11.81
CA ALA A 73 -1.25 -21.29 11.34
C ALA A 73 -2.14 -20.12 11.82
N PHE A 74 -2.07 -19.77 13.10
CA PHE A 74 -2.83 -18.66 13.68
C PHE A 74 -2.52 -17.35 12.96
N HIS A 75 -1.24 -16.99 12.83
CA HIS A 75 -0.82 -15.76 12.18
C HIS A 75 -1.12 -15.75 10.69
N ALA A 76 -0.97 -16.86 9.97
CA ALA A 76 -1.31 -16.92 8.56
C ALA A 76 -2.81 -16.68 8.33
N ILE A 77 -3.68 -17.33 9.12
CA ILE A 77 -5.13 -17.08 9.07
C ILE A 77 -5.44 -15.62 9.42
N TYR A 78 -4.79 -15.08 10.45
CA TYR A 78 -4.97 -13.70 10.87
C TYR A 78 -4.55 -12.71 9.78
N GLY A 79 -3.39 -12.92 9.15
CA GLY A 79 -2.88 -12.10 8.05
C GLY A 79 -3.81 -12.07 6.84
N LEU A 80 -4.50 -13.18 6.55
CA LEU A 80 -5.48 -13.26 5.46
C LEU A 80 -6.83 -12.61 5.78
N THR A 81 -7.24 -12.61 7.05
CA THR A 81 -8.61 -12.27 7.43
C THR A 81 -8.77 -10.96 8.20
N ALA A 82 -7.68 -10.39 8.75
CA ALA A 82 -7.75 -9.14 9.50
C ALA A 82 -7.92 -7.91 8.59
N ILE A 83 -8.99 -7.14 8.85
CA ILE A 83 -9.26 -5.83 8.23
C ILE A 83 -9.23 -4.66 9.22
N ARG A 84 -9.27 -4.96 10.53
CA ARG A 84 -9.23 -3.96 11.59
C ARG A 84 -7.82 -3.77 12.16
N ILE A 85 -7.60 -2.60 12.72
CA ILE A 85 -6.39 -2.19 13.46
C ILE A 85 -6.48 -2.78 14.86
N GLU A 86 -5.40 -3.38 15.35
CA GLU A 86 -5.32 -3.87 16.73
C GLU A 86 -5.23 -2.70 17.73
N GLN A 87 -6.31 -2.47 18.48
CA GLN A 87 -6.36 -1.41 19.48
C GLN A 87 -5.26 -1.58 20.53
N GLY A 88 -4.50 -0.50 20.75
CA GLY A 88 -3.41 -0.47 21.75
C GLY A 88 -2.12 -1.19 21.32
N LYS A 89 -2.09 -1.81 20.14
CA LYS A 89 -0.93 -2.55 19.61
C LYS A 89 -0.44 -2.06 18.26
N GLN A 90 -1.37 -1.68 17.37
CA GLN A 90 -1.06 -1.27 16.00
C GLN A 90 -1.23 0.23 15.85
N ASN A 91 -0.21 0.91 15.32
CA ASN A 91 -0.35 2.30 14.91
C ASN A 91 -1.28 2.39 13.68
N PRO A 92 -2.22 3.34 13.60
CA PRO A 92 -3.14 3.46 12.45
C PRO A 92 -2.47 3.70 11.09
N ARG A 93 -1.22 4.17 11.08
CA ARG A 93 -0.42 4.33 9.85
C ARG A 93 0.33 3.06 9.43
N GLU A 94 0.19 1.99 10.20
CA GLU A 94 0.76 0.69 9.89
C GLU A 94 -0.28 -0.29 9.41
N THR A 95 0.19 -1.25 8.62
CA THR A 95 -0.61 -2.39 8.20
C THR A 95 0.00 -3.65 8.78
N LEU A 96 -0.85 -4.58 9.21
CA LEU A 96 -0.47 -5.92 9.59
C LEU A 96 0.31 -6.57 8.45
N ARG A 97 1.50 -7.09 8.76
CA ARG A 97 2.35 -7.82 7.84
C ARG A 97 2.62 -9.22 8.38
N VAL A 98 2.14 -10.22 7.65
CA VAL A 98 2.41 -11.64 7.88
C VAL A 98 2.83 -12.28 6.55
N PRO A 99 4.05 -12.01 6.04
CA PRO A 99 4.53 -12.69 4.83
C PRO A 99 4.58 -14.20 5.05
N GLY A 100 4.20 -14.98 4.05
CA GLY A 100 4.17 -16.43 4.19
C GLY A 100 3.71 -17.14 2.92
N VAL A 101 3.71 -18.46 2.97
CA VAL A 101 3.24 -19.37 1.92
C VAL A 101 2.38 -20.43 2.58
N ILE A 102 1.11 -20.52 2.17
CA ILE A 102 0.17 -21.52 2.70
C ILE A 102 -0.59 -22.23 1.59
N ALA A 103 -0.83 -23.52 1.81
CA ALA A 103 -1.60 -24.37 0.93
C ALA A 103 -2.99 -24.61 1.53
N LEU A 104 -4.05 -24.34 0.75
CA LEU A 104 -5.45 -24.41 1.19
C LEU A 104 -6.28 -25.35 0.30
N PRO A 105 -7.36 -25.95 0.83
CA PRO A 105 -8.26 -26.79 0.07
C PRO A 105 -9.16 -25.96 -0.86
N PRO A 106 -9.74 -26.57 -1.92
CA PRO A 106 -10.50 -25.85 -2.94
C PRO A 106 -11.67 -25.00 -2.40
N ASP A 107 -12.36 -25.46 -1.36
CA ASP A 107 -13.49 -24.73 -0.77
C ASP A 107 -13.06 -23.42 -0.09
N TRP A 108 -11.88 -23.39 0.54
CA TRP A 108 -11.34 -22.17 1.15
C TRP A 108 -10.71 -21.24 0.13
N LEU A 109 -10.08 -21.79 -0.90
CA LEU A 109 -9.58 -21.00 -2.03
C LEU A 109 -10.72 -20.28 -2.75
N SER A 110 -11.82 -21.00 -3.03
CA SER A 110 -13.00 -20.41 -3.67
C SER A 110 -13.56 -19.26 -2.83
N GLU A 111 -13.68 -19.44 -1.52
CA GLU A 111 -14.13 -18.36 -0.63
C GLU A 111 -13.17 -17.15 -0.65
N LEU A 112 -11.85 -17.37 -0.65
CA LEU A 112 -10.87 -16.28 -0.78
C LEU A 112 -10.94 -15.56 -2.13
N TYR A 113 -11.20 -16.27 -3.23
CA TYR A 113 -11.43 -15.65 -4.55
C TYR A 113 -12.65 -14.73 -4.50
N GLU A 114 -13.77 -15.20 -3.95
CA GLU A 114 -14.99 -14.40 -3.79
C GLU A 114 -14.77 -13.18 -2.88
N LEU A 115 -13.99 -13.33 -1.82
CA LEU A 115 -13.61 -12.23 -0.94
C LEU A 115 -12.72 -11.21 -1.68
N ASN A 116 -11.79 -11.65 -2.53
CA ASN A 116 -10.99 -10.76 -3.37
C ASN A 116 -11.86 -9.94 -4.34
N ILE A 117 -12.93 -10.53 -4.90
CA ILE A 117 -13.90 -9.81 -5.74
C ILE A 117 -14.57 -8.70 -4.95
N VAL A 118 -15.06 -8.99 -3.73
CA VAL A 118 -15.66 -7.98 -2.84
C VAL A 118 -14.66 -6.87 -2.50
N LYS A 119 -13.41 -7.22 -2.18
CA LYS A 119 -12.33 -6.26 -1.89
C LYS A 119 -12.02 -5.37 -3.09
N HIS A 120 -12.02 -5.93 -4.29
CA HIS A 120 -11.83 -5.18 -5.53
C HIS A 120 -13.01 -4.23 -5.82
N GLU A 121 -14.24 -4.67 -5.58
CA GLU A 121 -15.42 -3.82 -5.74
C GLU A 121 -15.37 -2.62 -4.77
N ILE A 122 -14.95 -2.83 -3.51
CA ILE A 122 -14.70 -1.73 -2.57
C ILE A 122 -13.64 -0.77 -3.12
N GLU A 123 -12.52 -1.29 -3.66
CA GLU A 123 -11.46 -0.47 -4.25
C GLU A 123 -11.97 0.40 -5.42
N LEU A 124 -12.82 -0.16 -6.29
CA LEU A 124 -13.45 0.56 -7.39
C LEU A 124 -14.39 1.68 -6.89
N LEU A 125 -15.19 1.41 -5.85
CA LEU A 125 -16.06 2.44 -5.25
C LEU A 125 -15.25 3.55 -4.57
N VAL A 126 -14.14 3.22 -3.92
CA VAL A 126 -13.24 4.20 -3.29
C VAL A 126 -12.60 5.10 -4.35
N ALA A 127 -12.24 4.54 -5.51
CA ALA A 127 -11.70 5.31 -6.63
C ALA A 127 -12.68 6.35 -7.18
N GLN A 128 -14.00 6.11 -7.07
CA GLN A 128 -15.05 7.06 -7.46
C GLN A 128 -15.20 8.24 -6.49
N ILE A 129 -14.76 8.10 -5.24
CA ILE A 129 -14.73 9.22 -4.29
C ILE A 129 -13.49 10.05 -4.61
N GLU A 130 -13.62 11.12 -5.37
CA GLU A 130 -12.47 11.94 -5.78
C GLU A 130 -11.77 12.64 -4.61
N ASP A 131 -12.55 13.05 -3.60
CA ASP A 131 -12.06 13.87 -2.51
C ASP A 131 -11.43 13.03 -1.39
N GLN A 132 -10.19 13.39 -1.01
CA GLN A 132 -9.44 12.65 0.00
C GLN A 132 -10.01 12.83 1.41
N TYR A 133 -10.58 13.99 1.72
CA TYR A 133 -11.22 14.25 3.01
C TYR A 133 -12.50 13.42 3.16
N ASP A 134 -13.30 13.31 2.10
CA ASP A 134 -14.47 12.43 2.07
C ASP A 134 -14.10 10.95 2.27
N ARG A 135 -13.00 10.48 1.63
CA ARG A 135 -12.45 9.14 1.89
C ARG A 135 -12.06 8.98 3.36
N MET A 136 -11.34 9.95 3.93
CA MET A 136 -10.94 9.91 5.34
C MET A 136 -12.13 9.87 6.29
N LYS A 137 -13.16 10.67 6.04
CA LYS A 137 -14.41 10.70 6.82
C LYS A 137 -15.17 9.38 6.72
N LEU A 138 -15.23 8.79 5.52
CA LEU A 138 -15.84 7.47 5.30
C LEU A 138 -15.15 6.40 6.14
N TRP A 139 -13.83 6.26 6.00
CA TRP A 139 -13.07 5.27 6.76
C TRP A 139 -13.12 5.53 8.27
N GLY A 140 -13.05 6.80 8.68
CA GLY A 140 -13.15 7.21 10.08
C GLY A 140 -14.52 6.90 10.72
N SER A 141 -15.58 6.78 9.92
CA SER A 141 -16.90 6.36 10.43
C SER A 141 -16.96 4.88 10.84
N MET A 142 -15.99 4.06 10.40
CA MET A 142 -15.89 2.65 10.72
C MET A 142 -14.72 2.43 11.68
N LYS A 143 -15.03 2.40 12.99
CA LYS A 143 -14.04 2.40 14.07
C LYS A 143 -12.94 1.34 13.87
N TYR A 144 -11.68 1.77 13.88
CA TYR A 144 -10.50 0.92 13.70
C TYR A 144 -10.43 0.13 12.38
N LEU A 145 -11.23 0.45 11.37
CA LEU A 145 -11.08 -0.19 10.07
C LEU A 145 -9.83 0.35 9.36
N SER A 146 -8.97 -0.54 8.87
CA SER A 146 -7.83 -0.14 8.03
C SER A 146 -8.23 -0.22 6.57
N SER A 147 -8.30 0.92 5.88
CA SER A 147 -8.64 0.99 4.45
C SER A 147 -7.74 0.08 3.60
N LEU A 148 -6.43 0.08 3.88
CA LEU A 148 -5.47 -0.75 3.16
C LEU A 148 -5.65 -2.25 3.43
N GLN A 149 -5.91 -2.67 4.67
CA GLN A 149 -6.16 -4.09 4.98
C GLN A 149 -7.49 -4.57 4.39
N THR A 150 -8.50 -3.70 4.39
CA THR A 150 -9.81 -3.94 3.77
C THR A 150 -9.65 -4.21 2.29
N MET A 151 -8.97 -3.33 1.54
CA MET A 151 -8.84 -3.47 0.07
C MET A 151 -7.75 -4.46 -0.38
N ARG A 152 -6.78 -4.78 0.48
CA ARG A 152 -5.71 -5.72 0.16
C ARG A 152 -6.27 -7.11 -0.15
N GLN A 153 -6.02 -7.56 -1.38
CA GLN A 153 -6.41 -8.87 -1.89
C GLN A 153 -5.37 -9.94 -1.55
N ALA A 154 -5.82 -11.16 -1.26
CA ALA A 154 -4.94 -12.32 -1.09
C ALA A 154 -4.31 -12.71 -2.42
N TRP A 155 -3.00 -13.00 -2.42
CA TRP A 155 -2.33 -13.48 -3.63
C TRP A 155 -2.52 -14.98 -3.78
N ILE A 156 -3.56 -15.36 -4.52
CA ILE A 156 -3.87 -16.76 -4.83
C ILE A 156 -3.19 -17.15 -6.14
N ILE A 157 -2.47 -18.28 -6.14
CA ILE A 157 -1.70 -18.79 -7.27
C ILE A 157 -1.83 -20.30 -7.41
N SER A 158 -1.49 -20.83 -8.59
CA SER A 158 -1.44 -22.28 -8.87
C SER A 158 -0.09 -22.67 -9.44
N GLY A 159 0.39 -23.85 -9.06
CA GLY A 159 1.65 -24.45 -9.46
C GLY A 159 2.89 -23.64 -9.12
N PRO A 160 3.08 -23.12 -7.89
CA PRO A 160 4.34 -22.45 -7.54
C PRO A 160 5.49 -23.47 -7.51
N ALA A 161 6.56 -23.20 -8.26
CA ALA A 161 7.80 -23.99 -8.19
C ALA A 161 8.79 -23.40 -7.17
N LYS A 162 8.89 -22.06 -7.12
CA LYS A 162 9.81 -21.35 -6.22
C LYS A 162 9.21 -20.03 -5.75
N VAL A 163 9.32 -19.75 -4.46
CA VAL A 163 8.95 -18.46 -3.85
C VAL A 163 10.18 -17.85 -3.19
N ARG A 164 10.51 -16.60 -3.54
CA ARG A 164 11.60 -15.84 -2.90
C ARG A 164 11.05 -14.54 -2.31
N PHE A 165 11.14 -14.42 -0.99
CA PHE A 165 10.87 -13.16 -0.30
C PHE A 165 12.10 -12.27 -0.28
N TYR A 166 11.89 -10.96 -0.31
CA TYR A 166 12.93 -9.96 -0.16
C TYR A 166 12.34 -8.61 0.24
N TRP A 167 13.20 -7.75 0.80
CA TRP A 167 12.87 -6.36 1.09
C TRP A 167 13.09 -5.49 -0.14
N ASP A 168 12.11 -4.64 -0.43
CA ASP A 168 12.21 -3.58 -1.43
C ASP A 168 12.07 -2.22 -0.75
N SER A 169 12.86 -1.26 -1.20
CA SER A 169 12.90 0.13 -0.73
C SER A 169 13.02 1.09 -1.91
N ALA A 170 12.51 0.69 -3.08
CA ALA A 170 12.45 1.55 -4.26
C ALA A 170 11.72 2.87 -3.92
N PRO A 171 12.29 4.03 -4.30
CA PRO A 171 11.66 5.32 -4.05
C PRO A 171 10.36 5.48 -4.84
N SER A 172 9.49 6.36 -4.35
CA SER A 172 8.33 6.83 -5.08
C SER A 172 8.71 8.12 -5.80
N ILE A 173 8.49 8.17 -7.12
CA ILE A 173 8.81 9.33 -7.94
C ILE A 173 7.61 9.65 -8.83
N GLN A 174 7.11 10.88 -8.75
CA GLN A 174 6.12 11.41 -9.67
C GLN A 174 6.70 12.61 -10.43
N ASN A 175 6.68 12.53 -11.76
CA ASN A 175 7.26 13.56 -12.63
C ASN A 175 6.14 14.30 -13.36
N LYS A 176 6.18 15.62 -13.27
CA LYS A 176 5.30 16.54 -14.00
C LYS A 176 6.07 17.82 -14.32
N THR A 177 5.58 18.62 -15.26
CA THR A 177 6.10 19.98 -15.43
C THR A 177 5.66 20.89 -14.26
N ALA A 178 6.35 22.01 -14.08
CA ALA A 178 5.93 23.02 -13.11
C ALA A 178 4.49 23.50 -13.37
N SER A 179 4.11 23.73 -14.63
CA SER A 179 2.75 24.11 -15.02
C SER A 179 1.69 23.06 -14.68
N GLU A 180 2.00 21.77 -14.86
CA GLU A 180 1.10 20.67 -14.51
C GLU A 180 0.90 20.55 -13.00
N TRP A 181 1.95 20.77 -12.20
CA TRP A 181 1.83 20.84 -10.74
C TRP A 181 0.97 22.02 -10.29
N VAL A 182 1.23 23.22 -10.82
CA VAL A 182 0.43 24.42 -10.53
C VAL A 182 -1.04 24.20 -10.88
N ALA A 183 -1.33 23.64 -12.05
CA ALA A 183 -2.70 23.32 -12.47
C ALA A 183 -3.36 22.31 -11.51
N SER A 184 -2.63 21.27 -11.11
CA SER A 184 -3.11 20.25 -10.18
C SER A 184 -3.45 20.83 -8.80
N TYR A 185 -2.57 21.64 -8.22
CA TYR A 185 -2.78 22.26 -6.91
C TYR A 185 -3.84 23.35 -6.96
N THR A 186 -3.90 24.14 -8.03
CA THR A 186 -4.95 25.14 -8.26
C THR A 186 -6.32 24.49 -8.32
N LYS A 187 -6.46 23.39 -9.09
CA LYS A 187 -7.72 22.63 -9.17
C LYS A 187 -8.13 22.10 -7.79
N HIS A 188 -7.18 21.58 -7.02
CA HIS A 188 -7.43 21.09 -5.67
C HIS A 188 -7.94 22.20 -4.73
N LEU A 189 -7.26 23.36 -4.68
CA LEU A 189 -7.66 24.48 -3.83
C LEU A 189 -9.01 25.07 -4.24
N LYS A 190 -9.26 25.26 -5.55
CA LYS A 190 -10.57 25.71 -6.05
C LYS A 190 -11.69 24.74 -5.69
N LYS A 191 -11.43 23.44 -5.64
CA LYS A 191 -12.42 22.46 -5.20
C LYS A 191 -12.76 22.60 -3.71
N LEU A 192 -11.77 22.91 -2.87
CA LEU A 192 -11.94 23.04 -1.42
C LEU A 192 -12.54 24.39 -1.00
N TYR A 193 -12.10 25.49 -1.61
CA TYR A 193 -12.44 26.85 -1.17
C TYR A 193 -13.27 27.65 -2.20
N GLY A 194 -13.48 27.12 -3.41
CA GLY A 194 -14.10 27.85 -4.54
C GLY A 194 -13.13 28.77 -5.29
N TYR A 195 -11.98 29.10 -4.70
CA TYR A 195 -10.92 29.93 -5.26
C TYR A 195 -9.54 29.43 -4.77
N VAL A 196 -8.46 30.13 -5.14
CA VAL A 196 -7.11 29.85 -4.60
C VAL A 196 -6.86 30.85 -3.46
N PRO A 197 -6.88 30.42 -2.19
CA PRO A 197 -6.63 31.32 -1.06
C PRO A 197 -5.16 31.74 -1.01
N SER A 198 -4.92 32.93 -0.47
CA SER A 198 -3.61 33.41 -0.04
C SER A 198 -3.18 32.73 1.27
N LEU A 199 -1.90 32.86 1.64
CA LEU A 199 -1.39 32.29 2.88
C LEU A 199 -2.00 32.92 4.13
N ASP A 200 -2.42 34.19 4.07
CA ASP A 200 -2.98 34.91 5.22
C ASP A 200 -4.44 34.54 5.49
N GLU A 201 -5.14 33.98 4.49
CA GLU A 201 -6.51 33.48 4.62
C GLU A 201 -6.58 32.08 5.25
N LEU A 202 -5.45 31.38 5.37
CA LEU A 202 -5.37 30.03 5.90
C LEU A 202 -4.81 30.03 7.33
N VAL A 203 -5.52 29.40 8.27
CA VAL A 203 -5.07 29.27 9.67
C VAL A 203 -3.75 28.51 9.77
N GLU A 204 -2.94 28.86 10.77
CA GLU A 204 -1.65 28.25 11.08
C GLU A 204 -1.87 26.79 11.52
N GLY A 205 -1.80 25.86 10.56
CA GLY A 205 -2.14 24.45 10.76
C GLY A 205 -3.00 23.87 9.63
N ASP A 206 -3.56 24.71 8.76
CA ASP A 206 -4.26 24.23 7.58
C ASP A 206 -3.28 23.51 6.63
N SER A 207 -3.58 22.24 6.37
CA SER A 207 -2.77 21.38 5.51
C SER A 207 -2.69 21.88 4.06
N SER A 208 -3.58 22.77 3.64
CA SER A 208 -3.63 23.38 2.31
C SER A 208 -2.53 24.42 2.09
N ARG A 209 -1.94 24.98 3.15
CA ARG A 209 -0.87 26.01 3.07
C ARG A 209 0.29 25.56 2.19
N LYS A 210 0.68 24.28 2.27
CA LYS A 210 1.76 23.71 1.44
C LYS A 210 1.50 23.80 -0.07
N PHE A 211 0.24 23.76 -0.50
CA PHE A 211 -0.12 23.88 -1.92
C PHE A 211 -0.02 25.32 -2.40
N VAL A 212 -0.40 26.29 -1.56
CA VAL A 212 -0.25 27.73 -1.85
C VAL A 212 1.23 28.09 -1.98
N VAL A 213 2.07 27.63 -1.03
CA VAL A 213 3.54 27.79 -1.11
C VAL A 213 4.07 27.17 -2.41
N ALA A 214 3.67 25.94 -2.73
CA ALA A 214 4.14 25.28 -3.95
C ALA A 214 3.73 26.01 -5.23
N ILE A 215 2.50 26.52 -5.33
CA ILE A 215 2.08 27.31 -6.49
C ILE A 215 2.98 28.54 -6.65
N SER A 216 3.21 29.30 -5.57
CA SER A 216 4.09 30.48 -5.60
C SER A 216 5.52 30.15 -6.06
N MET A 217 6.10 29.07 -5.52
CA MET A 217 7.44 28.62 -5.89
C MET A 217 7.52 28.09 -7.33
N LEU A 218 6.52 27.34 -7.80
CA LEU A 218 6.50 26.73 -9.14
C LEU A 218 6.13 27.71 -10.25
N SER A 219 5.41 28.79 -9.92
CA SER A 219 5.04 29.84 -10.89
C SER A 219 6.18 30.79 -11.24
N GLY A 220 7.37 30.63 -10.64
CA GLY A 220 8.51 31.50 -10.86
C GLY A 220 8.40 32.87 -10.16
N THR A 221 7.40 33.07 -9.30
CA THR A 221 7.22 34.35 -8.59
C THR A 221 8.38 34.65 -7.65
N ASN A 222 8.98 33.60 -7.06
CA ASN A 222 10.11 33.69 -6.13
C ASN A 222 11.25 32.72 -6.50
N THR A 223 11.27 32.22 -7.73
CA THR A 223 12.25 31.23 -8.21
C THR A 223 12.54 31.44 -9.70
N ASP A 224 13.59 30.81 -10.22
CA ASP A 224 13.95 30.76 -11.64
C ASP A 224 13.27 29.58 -12.38
N ILE A 225 12.20 29.01 -11.83
CA ILE A 225 11.56 27.80 -12.40
C ILE A 225 10.73 28.17 -13.63
N ALA A 226 11.07 27.57 -14.77
CA ALA A 226 10.31 27.74 -16.01
C ALA A 226 9.03 26.86 -16.02
N PRO A 227 7.92 27.28 -16.65
CA PRO A 227 6.67 26.51 -16.64
C PRO A 227 6.78 25.08 -17.21
N ASN A 228 7.69 24.86 -18.15
CA ASN A 228 7.97 23.57 -18.79
C ASN A 228 9.10 22.77 -18.11
N GLU A 229 9.71 23.30 -17.05
CA GLU A 229 10.70 22.58 -16.26
C GLU A 229 10.07 21.34 -15.60
N LYS A 230 10.75 20.20 -15.68
CA LYS A 230 10.35 18.96 -15.00
C LYS A 230 10.64 19.08 -13.52
N ILE A 231 9.66 18.74 -12.70
CA ILE A 231 9.73 18.73 -11.24
C ILE A 231 9.33 17.35 -10.74
N ALA A 232 10.17 16.77 -9.89
CA ALA A 232 9.94 15.47 -9.28
C ALA A 232 9.35 15.64 -7.88
N SER A 233 8.24 14.96 -7.59
CA SER A 233 7.90 14.62 -6.21
C SER A 233 8.62 13.32 -5.86
N PHE A 234 9.66 13.38 -5.04
CA PHE A 234 10.53 12.25 -4.71
C PHE A 234 10.41 11.88 -3.24
N ARG A 235 10.06 10.64 -2.95
CA ARG A 235 10.03 10.12 -1.57
C ARG A 235 10.89 8.89 -1.46
N HIS A 236 11.68 8.85 -0.39
CA HIS A 236 12.42 7.65 -0.02
C HIS A 236 11.44 6.48 0.18
N GLY A 237 11.82 5.34 -0.40
CA GLY A 237 11.02 4.13 -0.34
C GLY A 237 11.13 3.51 1.04
N GLN A 238 10.00 3.31 1.69
CA GLN A 238 9.95 2.60 2.97
C GLN A 238 10.13 1.09 2.71
N PRO A 239 10.90 0.37 3.56
CA PRO A 239 11.13 -1.05 3.39
C PRO A 239 9.82 -1.83 3.47
N HIS A 240 9.51 -2.56 2.40
CA HIS A 240 8.31 -3.39 2.30
C HIS A 240 8.64 -4.75 1.69
N VAL A 241 7.87 -5.76 2.08
CA VAL A 241 8.10 -7.14 1.65
C VAL A 241 7.52 -7.37 0.26
N ARG A 242 8.34 -7.91 -0.64
CA ARG A 242 7.92 -8.42 -1.94
C ARG A 242 8.25 -9.91 -2.04
N ALA A 243 7.53 -10.59 -2.92
CA ALA A 243 7.87 -11.94 -3.30
C ALA A 243 7.98 -12.08 -4.81
N ARG A 244 8.96 -12.87 -5.24
CA ARG A 244 9.09 -13.37 -6.60
C ARG A 244 8.67 -14.83 -6.63
N VAL A 245 7.66 -15.13 -7.44
CA VAL A 245 7.13 -16.48 -7.64
C VAL A 245 7.47 -16.96 -9.05
N THR A 246 8.14 -18.11 -9.14
CA THR A 246 8.31 -18.89 -10.36
C THR A 246 7.35 -20.07 -10.31
N PHE A 247 6.75 -20.42 -11.44
CA PHE A 247 5.73 -21.46 -11.54
C PHE A 247 6.28 -22.70 -12.27
N ILE A 248 5.67 -23.85 -12.05
CA ILE A 248 6.05 -25.13 -12.67
C ILE A 248 5.89 -25.03 -14.19
N ASP A 249 4.75 -24.52 -14.66
CA ASP A 249 4.38 -24.52 -16.09
C ASP A 249 4.47 -23.14 -16.76
N LYS A 250 5.00 -22.11 -16.09
CA LYS A 250 5.07 -20.75 -16.64
C LYS A 250 6.51 -20.25 -16.74
N VAL A 251 6.83 -19.72 -17.92
CA VAL A 251 8.14 -19.12 -18.21
C VAL A 251 8.37 -17.82 -17.43
N LYS A 252 7.32 -17.02 -17.22
CA LYS A 252 7.45 -15.69 -16.60
C LYS A 252 7.18 -15.73 -15.09
N ALA A 253 8.18 -15.34 -14.32
CA ALA A 253 8.02 -15.11 -12.88
C ALA A 253 7.12 -13.88 -12.60
N GLN A 254 6.37 -13.93 -11.52
CA GLN A 254 5.57 -12.80 -11.04
C GLN A 254 6.23 -12.19 -9.81
N ILE A 255 6.22 -10.86 -9.74
CA ILE A 255 6.74 -10.10 -8.61
C ILE A 255 5.63 -9.19 -8.10
N ARG A 256 5.20 -9.36 -6.84
CA ARG A 256 4.19 -8.52 -6.21
C ARG A 256 4.57 -8.21 -4.76
N PRO A 257 4.03 -7.14 -4.16
CA PRO A 257 4.02 -7.00 -2.71
C PRO A 257 3.46 -8.25 -2.05
N ALA A 258 4.09 -8.70 -0.96
CA ALA A 258 3.67 -9.89 -0.23
C ALA A 258 3.59 -9.60 1.29
N PRO A 259 2.75 -8.63 1.71
CA PRO A 259 2.57 -8.32 3.13
C PRO A 259 1.74 -9.37 3.86
N THR A 260 1.06 -10.28 3.15
CA THR A 260 0.24 -11.37 3.71
C THR A 260 0.62 -12.69 3.05
N PRO A 261 0.16 -13.84 3.56
CA PRO A 261 0.51 -15.12 2.97
C PRO A 261 0.09 -15.22 1.50
N ILE A 262 0.97 -15.79 0.69
CA ILE A 262 0.68 -16.25 -0.67
C ILE A 262 -0.03 -17.60 -0.53
N VAL A 263 -1.11 -17.77 -1.27
CA VAL A 263 -2.03 -18.90 -1.10
C VAL A 263 -2.01 -19.76 -2.37
N TYR A 264 -1.96 -21.08 -2.21
CA TYR A 264 -2.00 -22.02 -3.34
C TYR A 264 -2.80 -23.30 -3.00
N PRO A 265 -3.21 -24.12 -3.98
CA PRO A 265 -3.86 -25.41 -3.75
C PRO A 265 -3.05 -26.36 -2.87
N ILE A 266 -3.71 -27.01 -1.93
CA ILE A 266 -3.08 -27.98 -1.02
C ILE A 266 -2.50 -29.20 -1.74
N ASP A 267 -3.10 -29.55 -2.89
CA ASP A 267 -2.70 -30.67 -3.75
C ASP A 267 -1.52 -30.34 -4.67
N ASP A 268 -1.16 -29.06 -4.80
CA ASP A 268 0.03 -28.67 -5.54
C ASP A 268 1.31 -29.07 -4.76
N PRO A 269 2.41 -29.37 -5.48
CA PRO A 269 3.70 -29.62 -4.87
C PRO A 269 4.16 -28.45 -3.99
N VAL A 270 4.82 -28.76 -2.88
CA VAL A 270 5.42 -27.74 -2.00
C VAL A 270 6.50 -26.96 -2.77
N PRO A 271 6.40 -25.62 -2.88
CA PRO A 271 7.39 -24.84 -3.60
C PRO A 271 8.72 -24.82 -2.85
N LYS A 272 9.82 -24.62 -3.58
CA LYS A 272 11.10 -24.24 -2.94
C LYS A 272 11.00 -22.82 -2.41
N ILE A 273 11.15 -22.62 -1.11
CA ILE A 273 11.04 -21.30 -0.49
C ILE A 273 12.41 -20.73 -0.11
N THR A 274 12.69 -19.52 -0.55
CA THR A 274 13.83 -18.72 -0.06
C THR A 274 13.29 -17.74 1.00
N PRO A 275 13.76 -17.85 2.25
CA PRO A 275 13.19 -17.13 3.39
C PRO A 275 13.41 -15.61 3.30
N LEU A 276 12.61 -14.86 4.06
CA LEU A 276 12.80 -13.43 4.26
C LEU A 276 13.85 -13.25 5.37
N SER A 277 14.92 -12.51 5.10
CA SER A 277 15.90 -12.13 6.11
C SER A 277 15.42 -10.90 6.90
N ASN A 278 16.08 -10.59 8.02
CA ASN A 278 15.98 -9.26 8.62
C ASN A 278 16.29 -8.18 7.59
N TRP A 279 15.66 -7.02 7.74
CA TRP A 279 16.04 -5.83 7.00
C TRP A 279 17.08 -5.08 7.80
N GLU A 280 18.22 -4.81 7.18
CA GLU A 280 19.21 -3.90 7.74
C GLU A 280 19.16 -2.57 6.97
N PRO A 281 19.26 -1.43 7.67
CA PRO A 281 19.51 -0.16 7.02
C PRO A 281 20.88 -0.24 6.35
N VAL A 282 20.90 -0.40 5.04
CA VAL A 282 22.16 -0.39 4.29
C VAL A 282 22.72 1.03 4.37
N GLU A 283 23.99 1.18 4.77
CA GLU A 283 24.74 2.42 4.56
C GLU A 283 24.57 2.80 3.09
N ARG A 284 23.86 3.90 2.85
CA ARG A 284 23.54 4.34 1.50
C ARG A 284 24.85 4.70 0.82
N GLY A 285 25.43 3.75 0.08
CA GLY A 285 26.42 4.06 -0.95
C GLY A 285 25.88 5.15 -1.88
N PRO A 286 26.73 5.79 -2.70
CA PRO A 286 26.38 6.98 -3.48
C PRO A 286 25.00 6.85 -4.14
N GLY A 287 24.14 7.81 -3.80
CA GLY A 287 22.71 7.62 -3.63
C GLY A 287 21.95 7.33 -4.92
N ARG A 288 20.85 6.59 -4.81
CA ARG A 288 19.86 6.43 -5.91
C ARG A 288 19.31 7.79 -6.41
N SER A 289 19.51 8.89 -5.68
CA SER A 289 19.31 10.28 -6.13
C SER A 289 20.13 10.61 -7.39
N ASP A 290 21.37 10.12 -7.49
CA ASP A 290 22.24 10.31 -8.66
C ASP A 290 21.68 9.60 -9.90
N ARG A 291 21.01 8.46 -9.69
CA ARG A 291 20.30 7.74 -10.76
C ARG A 291 19.02 8.44 -11.19
N ALA A 292 18.33 9.08 -10.23
CA ALA A 292 17.13 9.86 -10.50
C ALA A 292 17.46 11.25 -11.08
N LYS A 293 18.72 11.70 -10.99
CA LYS A 293 19.23 12.98 -11.52
C LYS A 293 18.51 14.19 -10.90
N ILE A 294 18.12 14.08 -9.65
CA ILE A 294 17.42 15.12 -8.88
C ILE A 294 18.35 15.79 -7.88
N GLU A 295 18.07 17.04 -7.55
CA GLU A 295 18.73 17.76 -6.46
C GLU A 295 18.41 17.07 -5.11
N SER A 296 19.39 17.04 -4.20
CA SER A 296 19.28 16.33 -2.92
C SER A 296 18.24 16.95 -1.99
N GLU A 297 18.18 18.28 -1.96
CA GLU A 297 17.27 19.03 -1.09
C GLU A 297 15.98 19.38 -1.83
N PRO A 298 14.80 19.20 -1.21
CA PRO A 298 13.54 19.66 -1.77
C PRO A 298 13.40 21.18 -1.63
N PHE A 299 12.95 21.86 -2.67
CA PHE A 299 12.60 23.29 -2.57
C PHE A 299 11.19 23.51 -2.00
N VAL A 300 10.35 22.47 -1.98
CA VAL A 300 9.12 22.41 -1.18
C VAL A 300 9.08 21.11 -0.39
N GLU A 301 9.62 21.14 0.82
CA GLU A 301 9.80 19.97 1.70
C GLU A 301 8.47 19.24 1.99
N ALA A 302 7.41 19.97 2.34
CA ALA A 302 6.11 19.39 2.70
C ALA A 302 5.44 18.58 1.57
N LEU A 303 5.88 18.76 0.32
CA LEU A 303 5.41 18.05 -0.87
C LEU A 303 6.52 17.22 -1.53
N TYR A 304 7.72 17.20 -0.93
CA TYR A 304 8.91 16.55 -1.43
C TYR A 304 9.20 16.92 -2.89
N LEU A 305 9.07 18.20 -3.24
CA LEU A 305 9.34 18.67 -4.61
C LEU A 305 10.82 18.99 -4.75
N HIS A 306 11.46 18.31 -5.70
CA HIS A 306 12.85 18.49 -6.07
C HIS A 306 12.93 18.96 -7.52
N ARG A 307 13.89 19.82 -7.83
CA ARG A 307 14.28 20.07 -9.22
C ARG A 307 15.19 18.93 -9.68
N TYR A 308 15.25 18.76 -10.99
CA TYR A 308 16.32 17.97 -11.59
C TYR A 308 17.63 18.77 -11.57
N LEU A 309 18.77 18.07 -11.58
CA LEU A 309 20.05 18.71 -11.83
C LEU A 309 19.97 19.49 -13.16
N GLU A 310 20.68 20.61 -13.24
CA GLU A 310 20.52 21.63 -14.30
C GLU A 310 20.39 21.04 -15.72
N GLN A 311 21.29 20.12 -16.08
CA GLN A 311 21.32 19.46 -17.40
C GLN A 311 20.13 18.53 -17.72
N TYR A 312 19.25 18.23 -16.76
CA TYR A 312 18.11 17.32 -16.93
C TYR A 312 16.74 18.00 -16.72
N ARG A 313 16.71 19.30 -16.39
CA ARG A 313 15.51 20.09 -16.08
C ARG A 313 14.45 20.08 -17.18
N PHE A 314 14.85 20.04 -18.45
CA PHE A 314 13.94 20.09 -19.61
C PHE A 314 13.80 18.75 -20.34
N GLY A 315 14.43 17.70 -19.81
CA GLY A 315 14.50 16.38 -20.44
C GLY A 315 15.73 16.19 -21.32
N GLN A 316 16.52 15.19 -20.94
CA GLN A 316 17.33 14.34 -21.80
C GLN A 316 17.04 12.90 -21.39
#